data_AF-A0A845UL31-F1
#
_entry.id   AF-A0A845UL31-F1
#
_cell.length_a   1.000
_cell.length_b   1.000
_cell.length_c   1.000
_cell.angle_alpha   90.00
_cell.angle_beta   90.00
_cell.angle_gamma   90.00
#
_symmetry.space_group_name_H-M   'P 1'
#
loop_
_entity.id
_entity.type
_entity.pdbx_description
1 polymer ?
#
loop_
_entity_poly.entity_id
_entity_poly.type
_entity_poly.pdbx_seq_one_letter_code
_entity_poly.pdbx_strand_id
1 'polypeptide(L)' 'MSLRNRRLFNCRSCGHKMRLGAVECGSCYQPTPRINRLPLPLLLGLPLAALLVILTSIYFH' A
#
# COMPACT_ATOMS: atom_id res chain seq x y z
N MET A 1 10.59 -6.00 10.20
CA MET A 1 9.16 -6.35 10.43
C MET A 1 8.45 -6.51 9.10
N SER A 2 7.82 -7.66 8.82
CA SER A 2 7.08 -7.89 7.57
C SER A 2 5.77 -7.09 7.53
N LEU A 3 5.64 -6.22 6.52
CA LEU A 3 4.45 -5.38 6.31
C LEU A 3 3.17 -6.20 6.03
N ARG A 4 3.31 -7.48 5.64
CA ARG A 4 2.19 -8.40 5.36
C ARG A 4 1.27 -8.62 6.57
N ASN A 5 1.74 -8.36 7.79
CA ASN A 5 0.93 -8.58 8.98
C ASN A 5 0.19 -7.33 9.48
N ARG A 6 0.40 -6.16 8.84
CA ARG A 6 -0.33 -4.96 9.20
C ARG A 6 -1.75 -5.01 8.63
N ARG A 7 -2.72 -4.57 9.44
CA ARG A 7 -4.12 -4.43 9.03
C ARG A 7 -4.45 -2.95 8.93
N LEU A 8 -4.43 -2.42 7.71
CA LEU A 8 -4.57 -0.99 7.44
C LEU A 8 -5.89 -0.64 6.75
N PHE A 9 -6.57 -1.63 6.16
CA PHE A 9 -7.77 -1.42 5.36
C PHE A 9 -8.97 -2.17 5.95
N ASN A 10 -10.15 -1.57 5.87
CA ASN A 10 -11.41 -2.21 6.23
C ASN A 10 -12.09 -2.78 4.97
N CYS A 11 -12.71 -3.96 5.11
CA CYS A 11 -13.54 -4.53 4.07
C CYS A 11 -14.75 -3.61 3.84
N ARG A 12 -15.06 -3.29 2.58
CA ARG A 12 -16.21 -2.41 2.25
C ARG A 12 -17.56 -3.10 2.45
N SER A 13 -17.60 -4.42 2.50
CA SER A 13 -18.84 -5.19 2.62
C SER A 13 -19.20 -5.50 4.07
N CYS A 14 -18.23 -5.87 4.91
CA CYS A 14 -18.49 -6.28 6.30
C CYS A 14 -17.73 -5.47 7.35
N GLY A 15 -16.91 -4.48 6.95
CA GLY A 15 -16.13 -3.65 7.89
C GLY A 15 -14.91 -4.33 8.51
N HIS A 16 -14.66 -5.62 8.25
CA HIS A 16 -13.54 -6.37 8.84
C HIS A 16 -12.17 -5.75 8.52
N LYS A 17 -11.26 -5.70 9.51
CA LYS A 17 -9.88 -5.23 9.33
C LYS A 17 -9.05 -6.26 8.57
N MET A 18 -8.75 -5.97 7.32
CA MET A 18 -8.04 -6.85 6.39
C MET A 18 -6.53 -6.70 6.52
N ARG A 19 -5.81 -7.80 6.26
CA ARG A 19 -4.35 -7.79 6.12
C ARG A 19 -3.93 -7.10 4.81
N LEU A 20 -2.86 -6.31 4.89
CA LEU A 20 -2.22 -5.73 3.71
C LEU A 20 -1.74 -6.85 2.78
N GLY A 21 -2.06 -6.75 1.50
CA GLY A 21 -1.73 -7.72 0.47
C GLY A 21 -2.72 -8.88 0.34
N ALA A 22 -3.72 -9.00 1.23
CA ALA A 22 -4.73 -10.05 1.12
C ALA A 22 -5.57 -9.87 -0.15
N VAL A 23 -5.80 -10.96 -0.89
CA VAL A 23 -6.65 -10.97 -2.09
C VAL A 23 -8.13 -10.90 -1.70
N GLU A 24 -8.51 -11.54 -0.61
CA GLU A 24 -9.89 -11.61 -0.12
C GLU A 24 -10.00 -11.21 1.35
N CYS A 25 -11.19 -10.82 1.77
CA CYS A 25 -11.50 -10.55 3.17
C CYS A 25 -11.54 -11.86 3.96
N GLY A 26 -10.79 -11.97 5.05
CA GLY A 26 -10.76 -13.19 5.88
C GLY A 26 -12.04 -13.46 6.70
N SER A 27 -13.09 -12.65 6.55
CA SER A 27 -14.36 -12.79 7.28
C SER A 27 -15.55 -13.07 6.35
N CYS A 28 -15.67 -12.35 5.24
CA CYS A 28 -16.76 -12.52 4.29
C CYS A 28 -16.31 -12.99 2.90
N TYR A 29 -15.00 -13.20 2.69
CA TYR A 29 -14.39 -13.66 1.43
C TYR A 29 -14.57 -12.74 0.22
N GLN A 30 -15.17 -11.55 0.38
CA GLN A 30 -15.26 -10.56 -0.69
C GLN A 30 -13.87 -10.09 -1.15
N PRO A 31 -13.70 -9.79 -2.45
CA PRO A 31 -12.43 -9.31 -2.99
C PRO A 31 -12.02 -7.99 -2.34
N THR A 32 -10.76 -7.89 -1.96
CA THR A 32 -10.19 -6.65 -1.42
C THR A 32 -9.97 -5.59 -2.52
N PRO A 33 -10.05 -4.29 -2.18
CA PRO A 33 -9.77 -3.23 -3.14
C PRO A 33 -8.30 -3.29 -3.60
N ARG A 34 -8.04 -2.88 -4.86
CA ARG A 34 -6.71 -3.01 -5.47
C ARG A 34 -5.60 -2.32 -4.67
N ILE A 35 -5.89 -1.22 -3.99
CA ILE A 35 -4.94 -0.53 -3.10
C ILE A 35 -4.45 -1.41 -1.94
N ASN A 36 -5.28 -2.33 -1.43
CA ASN A 36 -4.85 -3.28 -0.41
C ASN A 36 -3.81 -4.27 -0.96
N ARG A 37 -3.79 -4.49 -2.28
CA ARG A 37 -2.92 -5.43 -2.97
C ARG A 37 -1.69 -4.76 -3.59
N LEU A 38 -1.61 -3.43 -3.60
CA LEU A 38 -0.45 -2.74 -4.16
C LEU A 38 0.78 -3.00 -3.28
N PRO A 39 1.94 -3.35 -3.88
CA PRO A 39 3.18 -3.46 -3.14
C PRO A 39 3.56 -2.09 -2.57
N LEU A 40 3.70 -2.02 -1.24
CA LEU A 40 4.08 -0.80 -0.53
C LEU A 40 5.32 -0.06 -1.10
N PRO A 41 6.39 -0.73 -1.56
CA PRO A 41 7.52 -0.03 -2.18
C PRO A 41 7.17 0.69 -3.50
N LEU A 42 6.12 0.28 -4.23
CA LEU A 42 5.64 1.04 -5.38
C LEU A 42 4.85 2.28 -4.96
N LEU A 43 4.06 2.17 -3.88
CA LEU A 43 3.26 3.26 -3.33
C LEU A 43 4.14 4.39 -2.75
N LEU A 44 5.25 4.04 -2.10
CA LEU A 44 6.11 5.00 -1.41
C LEU A 44 7.45 5.27 -2.12
N GLY A 45 8.00 4.28 -2.83
CA GLY A 45 9.32 4.39 -3.47
C GLY A 45 9.33 5.29 -4.69
N LEU A 46 8.28 5.25 -5.53
CA LEU A 46 8.13 6.14 -6.68
C LEU A 46 8.13 7.63 -6.32
N PRO A 47 7.27 8.10 -5.38
CA PRO A 47 7.26 9.51 -4.99
C PRO A 47 8.56 9.93 -4.30
N LEU A 48 9.18 9.06 -3.48
CA LEU A 48 10.48 9.36 -2.87
C LEU A 48 11.60 9.50 -3.91
N ALA A 49 11.65 8.58 -4.89
CA ALA A 49 12.65 8.63 -5.95
C ALA A 49 12.48 9.88 -6.82
N ALA A 50 11.23 10.24 -7.16
CA ALA A 50 10.94 11.47 -7.89
C ALA A 50 11.37 12.72 -7.10
N LEU A 51 11.08 12.77 -5.79
CA LEU A 51 11.50 13.86 -4.92
C LEU A 51 13.03 13.99 -4.87
N LEU A 52 13.75 12.88 -4.73
CA LEU A 52 15.21 12.86 -4.72
C LEU A 52 15.79 13.39 -6.04
N VAL A 53 15.25 12.95 -7.18
CA VAL A 53 15.69 13.45 -8.50
C VAL A 53 15.50 14.97 -8.59
N ILE A 54 14.33 15.48 -8.19
CA ILE A 54 14.06 16.93 -8.20
C ILE A 54 15.06 17.69 -7.32
N LEU A 55 15.28 17.22 -6.08
CA LEU A 55 16.22 17.85 -5.15
C LEU A 55 17.65 17.84 -5.68
N THR A 56 18.11 16.72 -6.25
CA THR A 56 19.46 16.64 -6.85
C THR A 56 19.60 17.54 -8.07
N SER A 57 18.56 17.66 -8.90
CA SER A 57 18.57 18.54 -10.07
C SER A 57 18.58 20.01 -9.69
N ILE A 58 17.92 20.40 -8.58
CA ILE A 58 17.98 21.77 -8.04
C ILE A 58 19.34 22.06 -7.42
N TYR A 59 19.95 21.10 -6.72
CA TYR A 59 21.25 21.29 -6.06
C TYR A 59 22.43 21.42 -7.03
N PHE A 60 22.36 20.75 -8.19
CA PHE A 60 23.42 20.78 -9.22
C PHE A 60 23.27 21.92 -10.25
N HIS A 61 22.25 22.76 -10.11
CA HIS A 61 22.02 23.96 -10.92
C HIS A 61 22.32 25.24 -10.14
#